data_AF-A0A5J5T6S4-F1
#
_entry.id   AF-A0A5J5T6S4-F1
#
_cell.length_a   1.000
_cell.length_b   1.000
_cell.length_c   1.000
_cell.angle_alpha   90.00
_cell.angle_beta   90.00
_cell.angle_gamma   90.00
#
_symmetry.space_group_name_H-M   'P 1'
#
loop_
_entity.id
_entity.type
_entity.pdbx_description
1 polymer ?
#
loop_
_entity_poly.entity_id
_entity_poly.type
_entity_poly.pdbx_seq_one_letter_code
_entity_poly.pdbx_strand_id
1 'polypeptide(L)'
;MAESICRALRDGALEGELAPALTIKDSVASPFALQVFSHVLSQLFSSILAGKSQSRGLVVVSFSRSPSFYLDLLKNKGTDIASSNNQIQILDCYSDPLGWKDQLAGSRNFTALSNEVLVSSTAIVFREVKHMDKLYNSIIELGKGLVGGGKIRFSIAIDSVDEMLRHAPVSSVARFLSNLRSHDQISSIFWLLHSDLHEARVTAVLEYLSSIVASLEPSHQLANGQRGDLENFSLIKHNSKKGKFHVRFKKRNGRVRVMSEEVHIELSGINFTSLPSEGAINQGLVPKVQFSLQLSEKERIDKANVVLPFEHQGNGKPIQIYDGRRSLVDGKHERPFAAVENVQTNENCGSGEIIYYRDSDDEMPDSDEDPDDDLDI
;
A
#
# COMPACT_ATOMS: atom_id res chain seq x y z
N MET A 1 7.95 -3.16 -9.34
CA MET A 1 7.35 -3.03 -7.99
C MET A 1 7.74 -1.72 -7.32
N ALA A 2 9.02 -1.33 -7.42
CA ALA A 2 9.51 -0.02 -6.96
C ALA A 2 8.67 1.15 -7.48
N GLU A 3 8.28 1.12 -8.77
CA GLU A 3 7.42 2.16 -9.34
C GLU A 3 6.03 2.21 -8.67
N SER A 4 5.44 1.06 -8.32
CA SER A 4 4.15 1.02 -7.62
C SER A 4 4.24 1.61 -6.20
N ILE A 5 5.37 1.38 -5.51
CA ILE A 5 5.64 2.00 -4.21
C ILE A 5 5.77 3.52 -4.37
N CYS A 6 6.60 3.98 -5.30
CA CYS A 6 6.80 5.41 -5.54
C CYS A 6 5.51 6.11 -5.99
N ARG A 7 4.68 5.45 -6.80
CA ARG A 7 3.34 5.96 -7.18
C ARG A 7 2.44 6.10 -5.94
N ALA A 8 2.38 5.10 -5.06
CA ALA A 8 1.57 5.17 -3.86
C ALA A 8 2.02 6.29 -2.90
N LEU A 9 3.32 6.50 -2.74
CA LEU A 9 3.86 7.60 -1.93
C LEU A 9 3.62 8.97 -2.59
N ARG A 10 3.74 9.05 -3.92
CA ARG A 10 3.48 10.28 -4.70
C ARG A 10 2.02 10.71 -4.63
N ASP A 11 1.10 9.76 -4.77
CA ASP A 11 -0.34 10.02 -4.79
C ASP A 11 -0.84 10.45 -3.38
N GLY A 12 -0.15 9.99 -2.33
CA GLY A 12 -0.29 10.48 -0.96
C GLY A 12 -1.60 10.08 -0.28
N ALA A 13 -1.96 10.84 0.75
CA ALA A 13 -3.16 10.59 1.55
C ALA A 13 -4.41 11.10 0.81
N LEU A 14 -5.57 10.45 1.00
CA LEU A 14 -6.85 11.04 0.63
C LEU A 14 -7.38 11.91 1.78
N GLU A 15 -8.38 12.75 1.48
CA GLU A 15 -9.02 13.59 2.50
C GLU A 15 -9.74 12.69 3.53
N GLY A 16 -9.49 12.91 4.82
CA GLY A 16 -10.03 12.10 5.91
C GLY A 16 -9.34 10.75 6.15
N GLU A 17 -8.27 10.42 5.43
CA GLU A 17 -7.52 9.15 5.61
C GLU A 17 -6.13 9.37 6.20
N LEU A 18 -5.60 8.32 6.85
CA LEU A 18 -4.20 8.28 7.29
C LEU A 18 -3.25 8.28 6.10
N ALA A 19 -2.12 8.97 6.24
CA ALA A 19 -1.09 8.99 5.22
C ALA A 19 -0.54 7.58 4.92
N PRO A 20 -0.32 7.23 3.63
CA PRO A 20 0.34 6.00 3.25
C PRO A 20 1.72 5.91 3.90
N ALA A 21 1.95 4.80 4.58
CA ALA A 21 3.18 4.50 5.28
C ALA A 21 3.90 3.32 4.64
N LEU A 22 5.19 3.51 4.32
CA LEU A 22 6.08 2.45 3.84
C LEU A 22 7.12 2.09 4.89
N THR A 23 7.18 0.81 5.28
CA THR A 23 8.33 0.25 6.00
C THR A 23 9.23 -0.48 5.03
N ILE A 24 10.50 -0.09 4.98
CA ILE A 24 11.57 -0.81 4.29
C ILE A 24 12.31 -1.61 5.35
N LYS A 25 12.18 -2.93 5.27
CA LYS A 25 12.75 -3.89 6.20
C LYS A 25 13.89 -4.65 5.56
N ASP A 26 14.99 -4.75 6.26
CA ASP A 26 16.08 -5.67 5.92
C ASP A 26 16.58 -6.44 7.15
N SER A 27 17.69 -7.14 6.94
CA SER A 27 18.42 -7.92 7.94
C SER A 27 19.91 -7.76 7.69
N VAL A 28 20.75 -8.09 8.67
CA VAL A 28 22.21 -8.15 8.55
C VAL A 28 22.65 -9.08 7.41
N ALA A 29 21.86 -10.11 7.08
CA ALA A 29 22.14 -11.00 5.95
C ALA A 29 21.91 -10.34 4.58
N SER A 30 21.15 -9.26 4.52
CA SER A 30 20.81 -8.53 3.29
C SER A 30 20.74 -7.01 3.54
N PRO A 31 21.86 -6.33 3.85
CA PRO A 31 21.90 -4.94 4.34
C PRO A 31 21.74 -3.93 3.21
N PHE A 32 20.62 -4.02 2.51
CA PHE A 32 20.34 -3.30 1.28
C PHE A 32 19.21 -2.28 1.44
N ALA A 33 18.58 -2.20 2.63
CA ALA A 33 17.46 -1.27 2.83
C ALA A 33 17.88 0.18 2.61
N LEU A 34 19.10 0.59 3.00
CA LEU A 34 19.56 1.97 2.80
C LEU A 34 19.62 2.33 1.32
N GLN A 35 19.99 1.38 0.45
CA GLN A 35 20.04 1.62 -0.98
C GLN A 35 18.61 1.74 -1.54
N VAL A 36 17.70 0.84 -1.16
CA VAL A 36 16.28 0.92 -1.58
C VAL A 36 15.65 2.22 -1.06
N PHE A 37 15.92 2.59 0.18
CA PHE A 37 15.51 3.86 0.77
C PHE A 37 16.03 5.03 -0.05
N SER A 38 17.32 5.03 -0.39
CA SER A 38 17.94 6.07 -1.22
C SER A 38 17.28 6.17 -2.60
N HIS A 39 16.96 5.03 -3.22
CA HIS A 39 16.25 4.99 -4.50
C HIS A 39 14.83 5.57 -4.41
N VAL A 40 14.07 5.16 -3.39
CA VAL A 40 12.70 5.67 -3.15
C VAL A 40 12.73 7.17 -2.83
N LEU A 41 13.67 7.62 -2.01
CA LEU A 41 13.88 9.03 -1.66
C LEU A 41 14.16 9.87 -2.90
N SER A 42 15.13 9.46 -3.74
CA SER A 42 15.44 10.19 -4.98
C SER A 42 14.26 10.23 -5.95
N GLN A 43 13.52 9.14 -6.09
CA GLN A 43 12.37 9.08 -7.00
C GLN A 43 11.19 9.93 -6.52
N LEU A 44 10.93 9.92 -5.21
CA LEU A 44 9.91 10.77 -4.60
C LEU A 44 10.29 12.24 -4.74
N PHE A 45 11.54 12.60 -4.44
CA PHE A 45 12.02 13.97 -4.57
C PHE A 45 11.97 14.47 -6.02
N SER A 46 12.37 13.64 -6.99
CA SER A 46 12.21 13.94 -8.42
C SER A 46 10.75 14.20 -8.80
N SER A 47 9.81 13.44 -8.22
CA SER A 47 8.37 13.62 -8.45
C SER A 47 7.82 14.92 -7.81
N ILE A 48 8.38 15.33 -6.67
CA ILE A 48 8.08 16.61 -6.00
C ILE A 48 8.57 17.78 -6.86
N LEU A 49 9.83 17.73 -7.32
CA LEU A 49 10.41 18.73 -8.21
C LEU A 49 9.63 18.88 -9.51
N ALA A 50 9.19 17.75 -10.08
CA ALA A 50 8.36 17.75 -11.29
C ALA A 50 6.90 18.21 -11.06
N GLY A 51 6.50 18.50 -9.81
CA GLY A 51 5.14 18.89 -9.45
C GLY A 51 4.09 17.80 -9.67
N LYS A 52 4.50 16.53 -9.80
CA LYS A 52 3.61 15.37 -10.00
C LYS A 52 3.16 14.75 -8.68
N SER A 53 3.80 15.10 -7.58
CA SER A 53 3.47 14.62 -6.24
C SER A 53 2.41 15.50 -5.58
N GLN A 54 1.58 14.89 -4.72
CA GLN A 54 0.71 15.65 -3.82
C GLN A 54 1.53 16.49 -2.83
N SER A 55 2.73 16.03 -2.44
CA SER A 55 3.65 16.79 -1.61
C SER A 55 4.39 17.87 -2.39
N ARG A 56 4.55 19.04 -1.79
CA ARG A 56 5.42 20.13 -2.27
C ARG A 56 6.77 20.22 -1.56
N GLY A 57 6.89 19.56 -0.40
CA GLY A 57 8.11 19.51 0.39
C GLY A 57 8.45 18.11 0.88
N LEU A 58 9.70 17.91 1.24
CA LEU A 58 10.25 16.67 1.79
C LEU A 58 11.03 16.98 3.06
N VAL A 59 10.65 16.33 4.17
CA VAL A 59 11.40 16.38 5.44
C VAL A 59 12.13 15.06 5.61
N VAL A 60 13.45 15.11 5.76
CA VAL A 60 14.29 13.92 6.01
C VAL A 60 14.77 13.95 7.46
N VAL A 61 14.49 12.91 8.23
CA VAL A 61 14.99 12.73 9.59
C VAL A 61 16.18 11.79 9.55
N SER A 62 17.38 12.32 9.80
CA SER A 62 18.63 11.57 9.66
C SER A 62 19.12 11.03 11.01
N PHE A 63 18.99 9.72 11.20
CA PHE A 63 19.50 9.02 12.39
C PHE A 63 20.78 8.23 12.13
N SER A 64 20.95 7.63 10.94
CA SER A 64 22.06 6.70 10.67
C SER A 64 23.18 7.32 9.83
N ARG A 65 22.87 8.39 9.08
CA ARG A 65 23.82 9.11 8.21
C ARG A 65 23.84 10.61 8.51
N SER A 66 24.94 11.25 8.16
CA SER A 66 25.06 12.70 8.20
C SER A 66 24.15 13.37 7.15
N PRO A 67 23.68 14.61 7.39
CA PRO A 67 22.89 15.36 6.40
C PRO A 67 23.57 15.52 5.04
N SER A 68 24.90 15.62 5.03
CA SER A 68 25.70 15.72 3.79
C SER A 68 25.47 14.54 2.85
N PHE A 69 25.28 13.32 3.39
CA PHE A 69 25.01 12.13 2.59
C PHE A 69 23.75 12.28 1.74
N TYR A 70 22.67 12.82 2.31
CA TYR A 70 21.40 13.03 1.60
C TYR A 70 21.50 14.13 0.54
N LEU A 71 22.21 15.22 0.87
CA LEU A 71 22.46 16.28 -0.08
C LEU A 71 23.30 15.79 -1.26
N ASP A 72 24.35 15.01 -1.02
CA ASP A 72 25.19 14.48 -2.08
C ASP A 72 24.46 13.42 -2.91
N LEU A 73 23.63 12.58 -2.28
CA LEU A 73 22.76 11.61 -2.97
C LEU A 73 21.84 12.30 -3.99
N LEU A 74 21.20 13.39 -3.59
CA LEU A 74 20.29 14.14 -4.46
C LEU A 74 21.05 14.87 -5.57
N LYS A 75 22.18 15.52 -5.26
CA LYS A 75 23.06 16.16 -6.27
C LYS A 75 23.51 15.16 -7.34
N ASN A 76 23.98 14.00 -6.93
CA ASN A 76 24.51 12.97 -7.84
C ASN A 76 23.45 12.39 -8.78
N LYS A 77 22.16 12.51 -8.43
CA LYS A 77 21.03 12.08 -9.27
C LYS A 77 20.49 13.21 -10.16
N GLY A 78 21.20 14.32 -10.26
CA GLY A 78 20.93 15.40 -11.22
C GLY A 78 19.94 16.47 -10.72
N THR A 79 19.67 16.53 -9.41
CA THR A 79 18.84 17.61 -8.86
C THR A 79 19.72 18.76 -8.39
N ASP A 80 19.58 19.93 -9.01
CA ASP A 80 20.33 21.13 -8.61
C ASP A 80 19.76 21.71 -7.31
N ILE A 81 20.35 21.29 -6.18
CA ILE A 81 19.87 21.63 -4.84
C ILE A 81 19.81 23.14 -4.61
N ALA A 82 20.72 23.90 -5.25
CA ALA A 82 20.81 25.36 -5.11
C ALA A 82 19.54 26.10 -5.53
N SER A 83 18.74 25.55 -6.44
CA SER A 83 17.45 26.08 -6.86
C SER A 83 16.26 25.58 -6.04
N SER A 84 16.46 24.51 -5.25
CA SER A 84 15.42 23.73 -4.56
C SER A 84 15.43 23.89 -3.03
N ASN A 85 16.19 24.84 -2.50
CA ASN A 85 16.39 25.06 -1.05
C ASN A 85 15.08 25.21 -0.25
N ASN A 86 13.94 25.44 -0.92
CA ASN A 86 12.62 25.57 -0.30
C ASN A 86 11.77 24.28 -0.34
N GLN A 87 12.27 23.17 -0.90
CA GLN A 87 11.49 21.94 -1.08
C GLN A 87 12.03 20.75 -0.28
N ILE A 88 13.22 20.86 0.32
CA ILE A 88 13.76 19.85 1.21
C ILE A 88 14.28 20.49 2.49
N GLN A 89 14.02 19.85 3.64
CA GLN A 89 14.65 20.14 4.91
C GLN A 89 15.10 18.84 5.57
N ILE A 90 16.26 18.88 6.23
CA ILE A 90 16.86 17.73 6.90
C ILE A 90 16.91 18.03 8.40
N LEU A 91 16.31 17.17 9.20
CA LEU A 91 16.44 17.18 10.65
C LEU A 91 17.60 16.25 11.03
N ASP A 92 18.70 16.85 11.48
CA ASP A 92 19.92 16.15 11.85
C ASP A 92 19.85 15.59 13.27
N CYS A 93 19.47 14.31 13.37
CA CYS A 93 19.52 13.53 14.60
C CYS A 93 20.77 12.62 14.66
N TYR A 94 21.78 12.84 13.81
CA TYR A 94 22.99 12.01 13.74
C TYR A 94 24.20 12.70 14.39
N SER A 95 24.39 14.00 14.14
CA SER A 95 25.61 14.71 14.56
C SER A 95 25.74 14.92 16.06
N ASP A 96 24.62 15.06 16.78
CA ASP A 96 24.57 15.20 18.24
C ASP A 96 23.18 14.82 18.81
N PRO A 97 22.74 13.55 18.70
CA PRO A 97 21.38 13.10 19.07
C PRO A 97 20.97 13.35 20.52
N LEU A 98 21.96 13.49 21.41
CA LEU A 98 21.77 13.64 22.85
C LEU A 98 22.22 15.00 23.39
N GLY A 99 22.65 15.92 22.52
CA GLY A 99 23.09 17.25 22.94
C GLY A 99 24.35 17.25 23.79
N TRP A 100 25.19 16.20 23.68
CA TRP A 100 26.35 16.05 24.56
C TRP A 100 27.39 17.12 24.30
N LYS A 101 27.55 17.58 23.05
CA LYS A 101 28.54 18.61 22.70
C LYS A 101 28.27 19.92 23.45
N ASP A 102 27.01 20.31 23.60
CA ASP A 102 26.63 21.54 24.28
C ASP A 102 26.71 21.38 25.81
N GLN A 103 26.35 20.19 26.34
CA GLN A 103 26.50 19.88 27.77
C GLN A 103 27.97 19.85 28.21
N LEU A 104 28.85 19.33 27.35
CA LEU A 104 30.31 19.31 27.58
C LEU A 104 30.92 20.72 27.45
N ALA A 105 30.45 21.54 26.51
CA ALA A 105 30.86 22.93 26.37
C ALA A 105 30.42 23.80 27.57
N GLY A 106 29.24 23.53 28.15
CA GLY A 106 28.78 24.19 29.37
C GLY A 106 29.59 23.81 30.62
N SER A 107 30.27 22.66 30.63
CA SER A 107 31.04 22.16 31.79
C SER A 107 32.54 22.47 31.72
N ARG A 108 33.07 22.95 30.59
CA ARG A 108 34.51 23.15 30.39
C ARG A 108 34.72 24.39 29.53
N ASN A 109 35.49 25.37 30.02
CA ASN A 109 36.00 26.52 29.25
C ASN A 109 37.01 26.06 28.18
N PHE A 110 36.57 25.21 27.25
CA PHE A 110 37.25 24.95 26.01
C PHE A 110 36.47 25.72 24.95
N THR A 111 37.12 26.72 24.37
CA THR A 111 36.77 27.29 23.08
C THR A 111 36.87 26.17 22.04
N ALA A 112 35.87 25.29 22.01
CA ALA A 112 35.73 24.28 20.99
C ALA A 112 35.37 25.02 19.72
N LEU A 113 36.41 25.23 18.91
CA LEU A 113 36.42 25.57 17.51
C LEU A 113 35.05 25.31 16.88
N SER A 114 34.33 26.41 16.63
CA SER A 114 33.15 26.46 15.80
C SER A 114 33.51 25.95 14.40
N ASN A 115 33.47 24.63 14.22
CA ASN A 115 33.25 24.01 12.91
C ASN A 115 31.75 24.06 12.58
N GLU A 116 31.10 25.19 12.93
CA GLU A 116 29.91 25.71 12.27
C GLU A 116 30.34 26.33 10.94
N VAL A 117 30.83 25.50 10.02
CA VAL A 117 31.05 25.96 8.65
C VAL A 117 30.48 24.89 7.74
N LEU A 118 29.31 25.24 7.20
CA LEU A 118 28.57 24.56 6.13
C LEU A 118 27.55 23.48 6.50
N VAL A 119 26.79 23.64 7.59
CA VAL A 119 25.42 23.10 7.58
C VAL A 119 24.61 24.09 6.74
N SER A 120 24.41 23.74 5.46
CA SER A 120 23.55 24.48 4.54
C SER A 120 22.22 24.84 5.22
N SER A 121 21.58 25.96 4.84
CA SER A 121 20.28 26.43 5.35
C SER A 121 19.17 25.37 5.39
N THR A 122 19.40 24.25 4.70
CA THR A 122 18.56 23.07 4.57
C THR A 122 18.60 22.09 5.77
N ALA A 123 19.63 22.09 6.61
CA ALA A 123 19.78 21.10 7.69
C ALA A 123 19.77 21.73 9.09
N ILE A 124 18.96 21.17 10.00
CA ILE A 124 18.75 21.68 11.36
C ILE A 124 19.06 20.57 12.36
N VAL A 125 19.96 20.85 13.31
CA VAL A 125 20.41 19.88 14.32
C VAL A 125 19.35 19.70 15.41
N PHE A 126 19.00 18.44 15.68
CA PHE A 126 18.07 18.05 16.74
C PHE A 126 18.77 17.21 17.80
N ARG A 127 18.69 17.67 19.04
CA ARG A 127 19.54 17.20 20.15
C ARG A 127 18.79 16.40 21.22
N GLU A 128 17.48 16.27 21.10
CA GLU A 128 16.62 15.67 22.12
C GLU A 128 15.89 14.43 21.62
N VAL A 129 16.62 13.47 21.02
CA VAL A 129 16.04 12.26 20.39
C VAL A 129 15.20 11.41 21.35
N LYS A 130 15.45 11.50 22.66
CA LYS A 130 14.65 10.80 23.69
C LYS A 130 13.22 11.32 23.80
N HIS A 131 12.99 12.59 23.49
CA HIS A 131 11.69 13.24 23.65
C HIS A 131 10.91 13.23 22.33
N MET A 132 10.12 12.18 22.13
CA MET A 132 9.36 11.97 20.89
C MET A 132 8.36 13.09 20.56
N ASP A 133 7.78 13.74 21.58
CA ASP A 133 6.85 14.86 21.37
C ASP A 133 7.56 16.10 20.81
N LYS A 134 8.79 16.36 21.30
CA LYS A 134 9.63 17.44 20.76
C LYS A 134 10.06 17.14 19.34
N LEU A 135 10.46 15.89 19.07
CA LEU A 135 10.81 15.44 17.73
C LEU A 135 9.63 15.61 16.75
N TYR A 136 8.43 15.22 17.18
CA TYR A 136 7.20 15.41 16.42
C TYR A 136 6.98 16.89 16.10
N ASN A 137 7.01 17.76 17.10
CA ASN A 137 6.80 19.20 16.90
C ASN A 137 7.84 19.80 15.94
N SER A 138 9.12 19.45 16.10
CA SER A 138 10.18 19.92 15.20
C SER A 138 9.94 19.48 13.76
N ILE A 139 9.55 18.22 13.51
CA ILE A 139 9.24 17.74 12.15
C ILE A 139 8.07 18.51 11.53
N ILE A 140 7.02 18.77 12.32
CA ILE A 140 5.85 19.53 11.84
C ILE A 140 6.20 21.00 11.57
N GLU A 141 6.99 21.63 12.43
CA GLU A 141 7.46 23.01 12.23
C GLU A 141 8.30 23.14 10.96
N LEU A 142 9.22 22.20 10.71
CA LEU A 142 9.99 22.13 9.46
C LEU A 142 9.08 21.96 8.24
N GLY A 143 8.14 21.01 8.30
CA GLY A 143 7.18 20.77 7.23
C GLY A 143 6.30 21.98 6.92
N LYS A 144 5.84 22.69 7.96
CA LYS A 144 5.09 23.95 7.83
C LYS A 144 5.96 25.06 7.24
N GLY A 145 7.24 25.13 7.61
CA GLY A 145 8.20 26.07 7.03
C GLY A 145 8.43 25.86 5.53
N LEU A 146 8.41 24.60 5.07
CA LEU A 146 8.54 24.25 3.65
C LEU A 146 7.29 24.58 2.83
N VAL A 147 6.12 24.27 3.38
CA VAL A 147 4.87 24.24 2.62
C VAL A 147 4.02 25.51 2.82
N GLY A 148 4.31 26.28 3.86
CA GLY A 148 3.50 27.42 4.28
C GLY A 148 2.17 27.00 4.90
N GLY A 149 1.32 27.99 5.15
CA GLY A 149 -0.07 27.75 5.58
C GLY A 149 -0.95 27.33 4.39
N GLY A 150 -1.81 26.31 4.57
CA GLY A 150 -2.82 25.92 3.60
C GLY A 150 -3.04 24.41 3.47
N LYS A 151 -3.78 23.99 2.43
CA LYS A 151 -4.07 22.58 2.09
C LYS A 151 -2.88 21.84 1.45
N ILE A 152 -1.75 22.48 1.31
CA ILE A 152 -0.57 21.89 0.67
C ILE A 152 0.07 20.92 1.66
N ARG A 153 0.60 19.80 1.15
CA ARG A 153 1.17 18.72 1.98
C ARG A 153 2.67 18.55 1.78
N PHE A 154 3.34 17.90 2.72
CA PHE A 154 4.74 17.45 2.61
C PHE A 154 4.86 15.94 2.83
N SER A 155 6.00 15.37 2.45
CA SER A 155 6.35 13.96 2.69
C SER A 155 7.45 13.85 3.75
N ILE A 156 7.47 12.75 4.48
CA ILE A 156 8.47 12.48 5.53
C ILE A 156 9.26 11.22 5.20
N ALA A 157 10.58 11.30 5.32
CA ALA A 157 11.49 10.18 5.20
C ALA A 157 12.28 10.01 6.51
N ILE A 158 12.15 8.86 7.18
CA ILE A 158 12.91 8.56 8.39
C ILE A 158 13.96 7.51 8.05
N ASP A 159 15.23 7.89 8.19
CA ASP A 159 16.35 7.05 7.80
C ASP A 159 16.46 5.74 8.59
N SER A 160 16.27 5.77 9.91
CA SER A 160 16.27 4.56 10.73
C SER A 160 15.39 4.75 11.96
N VAL A 161 14.43 3.83 12.14
CA VAL A 161 13.58 3.78 13.34
C VAL A 161 14.28 3.03 14.47
N ASP A 162 15.32 2.26 14.17
CA ASP A 162 16.07 1.48 15.14
C ASP A 162 16.67 2.36 16.24
N GLU A 163 17.17 3.55 15.87
CA GLU A 163 17.73 4.49 16.82
C GLU A 163 16.67 5.15 17.71
N MET A 164 15.44 5.30 17.20
CA MET A 164 14.30 5.75 18.01
C MET A 164 13.91 4.68 19.05
N LEU A 165 13.89 3.42 18.63
CA LEU A 165 13.60 2.27 19.49
C LEU A 165 14.69 2.01 20.54
N ARG A 166 15.93 2.44 20.28
CA ARG A 166 17.02 2.42 21.28
C ARG A 166 16.74 3.35 22.45
N HIS A 167 16.06 4.47 22.21
CA HIS A 167 15.92 5.56 23.19
C HIS A 167 14.52 5.73 23.76
N ALA A 168 13.50 5.15 23.13
CA ALA A 168 12.11 5.23 23.55
C ALA A 168 11.40 3.87 23.47
N PRO A 169 10.38 3.63 24.30
CA PRO A 169 9.61 2.40 24.22
C PRO A 169 8.81 2.33 22.92
N VAL A 170 8.54 1.11 22.47
CA VAL A 170 7.82 0.78 21.23
C VAL A 170 6.46 1.48 21.16
N SER A 171 5.76 1.60 22.29
CA SER A 171 4.46 2.28 22.37
C SER A 171 4.57 3.78 22.05
N SER A 172 5.64 4.44 22.51
CA SER A 172 5.90 5.85 22.20
C SER A 172 6.29 6.04 20.73
N VAL A 173 7.11 5.15 20.16
CA VAL A 173 7.46 5.20 18.73
C VAL A 173 6.24 4.92 17.85
N ALA A 174 5.41 3.95 18.22
CA ALA A 174 4.16 3.66 17.52
C ALA A 174 3.18 4.84 17.57
N ARG A 175 3.04 5.48 18.74
CA ARG A 175 2.24 6.70 18.89
C ARG A 175 2.78 7.82 18.01
N PHE A 176 4.09 8.06 18.02
CA PHE A 176 4.76 9.05 17.18
C PHE A 176 4.47 8.83 15.69
N LEU A 177 4.66 7.61 15.18
CA LEU A 177 4.39 7.27 13.78
C LEU A 177 2.90 7.39 13.45
N SER A 178 2.02 6.99 14.36
CA SER A 178 0.57 7.14 14.17
C SER A 178 0.17 8.61 14.09
N ASN A 179 0.70 9.46 14.97
CA ASN A 179 0.41 10.89 14.99
C ASN A 179 0.90 11.59 13.71
N LEU A 180 2.08 11.23 13.20
CA LEU A 180 2.55 11.72 11.91
C LEU A 180 1.62 11.30 10.76
N ARG A 181 1.12 10.06 10.78
CA ARG A 181 0.22 9.57 9.74
C ARG A 181 -1.16 10.22 9.78
N SER A 182 -1.64 10.62 10.94
CA SER A 182 -2.94 11.27 11.11
C SER A 182 -2.92 12.78 10.87
N HIS A 183 -1.76 13.37 10.62
CA HIS A 183 -1.66 14.82 10.44
C HIS A 183 -2.07 15.25 9.03
N ASP A 184 -2.98 16.23 8.92
CA ASP A 184 -3.61 16.63 7.65
C ASP A 184 -2.64 17.14 6.57
N GLN A 185 -1.51 17.71 7.00
CA GLN A 185 -0.47 18.23 6.10
C GLN A 185 0.54 17.16 5.65
N ILE A 186 0.49 15.94 6.18
CA ILE A 186 1.41 14.86 5.79
C ILE A 186 0.76 14.06 4.66
N SER A 187 1.42 14.03 3.51
CA SER A 187 0.97 13.27 2.34
C SER A 187 1.42 11.82 2.35
N SER A 188 2.66 11.55 2.72
CA SER A 188 3.22 10.21 2.75
C SER A 188 4.38 10.14 3.73
N ILE A 189 4.61 8.95 4.28
CA ILE A 189 5.70 8.70 5.21
C ILE A 189 6.37 7.38 4.86
N PHE A 190 7.69 7.32 4.96
CA PHE A 190 8.41 6.06 4.83
C PHE A 190 9.62 6.01 5.74
N TRP A 191 9.97 4.80 6.16
CA TRP A 191 11.07 4.58 7.08
C TRP A 191 11.77 3.25 6.90
N LEU A 192 12.98 3.17 7.40
CA LEU A 192 13.80 1.95 7.44
C LEU A 192 13.73 1.27 8.80
N LEU A 193 13.79 -0.06 8.78
CA LEU A 193 13.80 -0.91 9.97
C LEU A 193 14.70 -2.13 9.76
N HIS A 194 15.68 -2.32 10.64
CA HIS A 194 16.48 -3.55 10.68
C HIS A 194 15.75 -4.60 11.52
N SER A 195 15.18 -5.62 10.88
CA SER A 195 14.26 -6.54 11.55
C SER A 195 14.90 -7.51 12.55
N ASP A 196 16.20 -7.70 12.46
CA ASP A 196 16.99 -8.58 13.30
C ASP A 196 17.50 -7.92 14.58
N LEU A 197 17.44 -6.58 14.66
CA LEU A 197 17.80 -5.84 15.87
C LEU A 197 16.70 -5.83 16.93
N HIS A 198 15.46 -6.15 16.54
CA HIS A 198 14.29 -6.02 17.41
C HIS A 198 13.56 -7.34 17.58
N GLU A 199 12.81 -7.46 18.67
CA GLU A 199 11.89 -8.60 18.85
C GLU A 199 10.82 -8.61 17.75
N ALA A 200 10.39 -9.82 17.36
CA ALA A 200 9.36 -10.00 16.33
C ALA A 200 8.05 -9.22 16.62
N ARG A 201 7.72 -9.02 17.91
CA ARG A 201 6.57 -8.21 18.33
C ARG A 201 6.69 -6.75 17.91
N VAL A 202 7.89 -6.16 18.05
CA VAL A 202 8.16 -4.77 17.67
C VAL A 202 8.05 -4.61 16.17
N THR A 203 8.66 -5.52 15.42
CA THR A 203 8.56 -5.54 13.96
C THR A 203 7.11 -5.69 13.51
N ALA A 204 6.32 -6.56 14.14
CA ALA A 204 4.91 -6.75 13.82
C ALA A 204 4.06 -5.49 14.06
N VAL A 205 4.34 -4.73 15.13
CA VAL A 205 3.65 -3.45 15.40
C VAL A 205 3.94 -2.42 14.31
N LEU A 206 5.20 -2.27 13.91
CA LEU A 206 5.58 -1.35 12.84
C LEU A 206 5.03 -1.78 11.48
N GLU A 207 5.07 -3.08 11.19
CA GLU A 207 4.44 -3.65 10.01
C GLU A 207 2.92 -3.42 10.02
N TYR A 208 2.26 -3.50 11.18
CA TYR A 208 0.83 -3.24 11.33
C TYR A 208 0.47 -1.79 10.98
N LEU A 209 1.24 -0.83 11.47
CA LEU A 209 1.07 0.60 11.16
C LEU A 209 1.26 0.89 9.66
N SER A 210 2.12 0.15 8.97
CA SER A 210 2.41 0.43 7.56
C SER A 210 1.32 -0.03 6.59
N SER A 211 1.05 0.82 5.60
CA SER A 211 0.21 0.51 4.44
C SER A 211 0.96 -0.36 3.43
N ILE A 212 2.29 -0.17 3.35
CA ILE A 212 3.19 -0.89 2.44
C ILE A 212 4.35 -1.43 3.26
N VAL A 213 4.64 -2.73 3.14
CA VAL A 213 5.81 -3.34 3.77
C VAL A 213 6.69 -3.93 2.68
N ALA A 214 7.90 -3.41 2.56
CA ALA A 214 8.93 -3.89 1.65
C ALA A 214 9.98 -4.66 2.45
N SER A 215 10.09 -5.96 2.26
CA SER A 215 11.08 -6.82 2.92
C SER A 215 12.14 -7.29 1.94
N LEU A 216 13.40 -7.10 2.32
CA LEU A 216 14.55 -7.61 1.61
C LEU A 216 15.02 -8.90 2.27
N GLU A 217 15.04 -9.97 1.47
CA GLU A 217 15.53 -11.28 1.89
C GLU A 217 16.78 -11.65 1.10
N PRO A 218 17.78 -12.29 1.73
CA PRO A 218 18.95 -12.79 1.02
C PRO A 218 18.54 -13.87 0.00
N SER A 219 19.10 -13.81 -1.21
CA SER A 219 18.91 -14.88 -2.19
C SER A 219 19.82 -16.05 -1.87
N HIS A 220 19.36 -16.97 -1.01
CA HIS A 220 20.02 -18.25 -0.80
C HIS A 220 19.61 -19.25 -1.88
N GLN A 221 20.39 -19.35 -2.97
CA GLN A 221 20.37 -20.53 -3.81
C GLN A 221 21.27 -21.59 -3.17
N LEU A 222 20.73 -22.35 -2.22
CA LEU A 222 21.34 -23.63 -1.85
C LEU A 222 21.05 -24.60 -3.00
N ALA A 223 22.02 -24.78 -3.88
CA ALA A 223 22.00 -25.87 -4.83
C ALA A 223 21.91 -27.18 -4.04
N ASN A 224 20.75 -27.83 -4.15
CA ASN A 224 20.50 -29.26 -3.96
C ASN A 224 21.54 -30.02 -3.09
N GLY A 225 21.25 -30.16 -1.79
CA GLY A 225 21.62 -31.34 -1.01
C GLY A 225 23.10 -31.72 -0.85
N GLN A 226 24.08 -30.83 -1.03
CA GLN A 226 25.47 -31.15 -0.67
C GLN A 226 25.92 -30.46 0.62
N ARG A 227 26.15 -31.31 1.62
CA ARG A 227 26.78 -31.04 2.91
C ARG A 227 28.30 -30.97 2.70
N GLY A 228 28.91 -29.86 3.11
CA GLY A 228 30.38 -29.72 3.22
C GLY A 228 30.97 -28.73 2.23
N ASP A 229 31.39 -27.57 2.71
CA ASP A 229 32.82 -27.24 2.85
C ASP A 229 33.03 -25.73 3.02
N LEU A 230 33.99 -25.42 3.90
CA LEU A 230 34.31 -24.12 4.48
C LEU A 230 34.94 -23.12 3.48
N GLU A 231 34.89 -23.40 2.18
CA GLU A 231 35.57 -22.63 1.12
C GLU A 231 34.64 -21.71 0.29
N ASN A 232 33.38 -21.54 0.71
CA ASN A 232 32.37 -20.76 -0.04
C ASN A 232 32.36 -19.23 0.21
N PHE A 233 33.44 -18.63 0.70
CA PHE A 233 33.49 -17.17 0.93
C PHE A 233 33.48 -16.35 -0.37
N SER A 234 33.94 -16.92 -1.49
CA SER A 234 33.96 -16.26 -2.81
C SER A 234 32.57 -16.24 -3.49
N LEU A 235 31.77 -17.30 -3.32
CA LEU A 235 30.38 -17.38 -3.81
C LEU A 235 29.42 -16.49 -3.02
N ILE A 236 29.66 -16.30 -1.72
CA ILE A 236 28.92 -15.33 -0.89
C ILE A 236 29.08 -13.91 -1.45
N LYS A 237 30.26 -13.54 -1.98
CA LYS A 237 30.56 -12.20 -2.50
C LYS A 237 29.90 -11.90 -3.86
N HIS A 238 29.56 -12.92 -4.64
CA HIS A 238 28.80 -12.78 -5.89
C HIS A 238 27.28 -12.84 -5.67
N ASN A 239 26.83 -13.57 -4.64
CA ASN A 239 25.43 -13.58 -4.20
C ASN A 239 25.07 -12.39 -3.29
N SER A 240 26.05 -11.68 -2.73
CA SER A 240 25.85 -10.46 -1.92
C SER A 240 25.40 -9.23 -2.71
N LYS A 241 25.05 -9.38 -3.99
CA LYS A 241 24.44 -8.32 -4.82
C LYS A 241 23.06 -8.71 -5.33
N LYS A 242 22.54 -9.87 -4.91
CA LYS A 242 21.26 -10.41 -5.34
C LYS A 242 20.38 -10.68 -4.11
N GLY A 243 19.24 -10.02 -4.03
CA GLY A 243 18.25 -10.23 -2.97
C GLY A 243 16.87 -10.49 -3.55
N LYS A 244 15.99 -11.10 -2.78
CA LYS A 244 14.56 -11.11 -3.08
C LYS A 244 13.92 -9.92 -2.40
N PHE A 245 13.13 -9.18 -3.16
CA PHE A 245 12.39 -8.01 -2.70
C PHE A 245 10.92 -8.32 -2.73
N HIS A 246 10.34 -8.44 -1.54
CA HIS A 246 8.94 -8.73 -1.34
C HIS A 246 8.22 -7.46 -0.89
N VAL A 247 7.16 -7.07 -1.59
CA VAL A 247 6.33 -5.94 -1.17
C VAL A 247 4.90 -6.38 -0.95
N ARG A 248 4.38 -6.02 0.21
CA ARG A 248 3.00 -6.23 0.62
C ARG A 248 2.27 -4.89 0.64
N PHE A 249 1.26 -4.75 -0.19
CA PHE A 249 0.35 -3.60 -0.21
C PHE A 249 -0.94 -3.95 0.54
N LYS A 250 -1.23 -3.25 1.63
CA LYS A 250 -2.51 -3.35 2.32
C LYS A 250 -3.50 -2.38 1.69
N LYS A 251 -4.61 -2.90 1.16
CA LYS A 251 -5.70 -2.09 0.62
C LYS A 251 -6.71 -1.75 1.72
N ARG A 252 -7.52 -0.72 1.48
CA ARG A 252 -8.59 -0.27 2.39
C ARG A 252 -9.62 -1.34 2.71
N ASN A 253 -9.88 -2.24 1.77
CA ASN A 253 -10.81 -3.36 1.93
C ASN A 253 -10.21 -4.56 2.70
N GLY A 254 -9.09 -4.37 3.40
CA GLY A 254 -8.36 -5.42 4.11
C GLY A 254 -7.59 -6.40 3.22
N ARG A 255 -7.73 -6.34 1.89
CA ARG A 255 -7.01 -7.23 0.98
C ARG A 255 -5.53 -6.85 0.93
N VAL A 256 -4.66 -7.84 1.06
CA VAL A 256 -3.21 -7.66 0.92
C VAL A 256 -2.76 -8.17 -0.44
N ARG A 257 -2.15 -7.31 -1.25
CA ARG A 257 -1.51 -7.69 -2.51
C ARG A 257 -0.02 -7.89 -2.27
N VAL A 258 0.48 -9.09 -2.54
CA VAL A 258 1.91 -9.43 -2.43
C VAL A 258 2.53 -9.44 -3.83
N MET A 259 3.71 -8.85 -3.97
CA MET A 259 4.52 -8.90 -5.18
C MET A 259 5.97 -9.27 -4.80
N SER A 260 6.67 -10.02 -5.64
CA SER A 260 8.08 -10.41 -5.45
C SER A 260 8.92 -10.09 -6.69
N GLU A 261 10.04 -9.41 -6.52
CA GLU A 261 11.03 -9.11 -7.57
C GLU A 261 12.41 -9.54 -7.09
N GLU A 262 13.29 -9.95 -8.01
CA GLU A 262 14.71 -10.10 -7.70
C GLU A 262 15.38 -8.73 -7.84
N VAL A 263 16.19 -8.39 -6.85
CA VAL A 263 16.91 -7.13 -6.80
C VAL A 263 18.39 -7.40 -7.02
N HIS A 264 18.91 -6.76 -8.07
CA HIS A 264 20.33 -6.70 -8.36
C HIS A 264 20.86 -5.32 -7.96
N ILE A 265 21.85 -5.32 -7.08
CA ILE A 265 22.51 -4.11 -6.61
C ILE A 265 23.81 -3.95 -7.38
N GLU A 266 23.86 -2.92 -8.21
CA GLU A 266 25.07 -2.49 -8.91
C GLU A 266 25.62 -1.21 -8.27
N LEU A 267 26.92 -0.95 -8.47
CA LEU A 267 27.60 0.24 -7.92
C LEU A 267 26.99 1.56 -8.47
N SER A 268 26.25 1.51 -9.58
CA SER A 268 25.64 2.65 -10.27
C SER A 268 24.14 2.83 -9.98
N GLY A 269 23.52 1.89 -9.27
CA GLY A 269 22.07 1.90 -9.00
C GLY A 269 21.48 0.53 -8.68
N ILE A 270 20.17 0.52 -8.40
CA ILE A 270 19.41 -0.71 -8.13
C ILE A 270 18.66 -1.09 -9.39
N ASN A 271 18.90 -2.30 -9.87
CA ASN A 271 18.15 -2.90 -10.97
C ASN A 271 17.15 -3.91 -10.40
N PHE A 272 15.87 -3.64 -10.61
CA PHE A 272 14.79 -4.56 -10.28
C PHE A 272 14.52 -5.43 -11.50
N THR A 273 14.81 -6.72 -11.40
CA THR A 273 14.42 -7.70 -12.43
C THR A 273 13.23 -8.47 -11.92
N SER A 274 12.14 -8.47 -12.68
CA SER A 274 11.03 -9.39 -12.44
C SER A 274 11.57 -10.81 -12.46
N LEU A 275 11.25 -11.60 -11.44
CA LEU A 275 11.57 -13.03 -11.45
C LEU A 275 11.03 -13.61 -12.77
N PRO A 276 11.83 -14.33 -13.58
CA PRO A 276 11.23 -15.21 -14.54
C PRO A 276 10.32 -16.12 -13.71
N SER A 277 9.02 -16.09 -14.00
CA SER A 277 8.10 -17.11 -13.51
C SER A 277 8.71 -18.44 -13.91
N GLU A 278 9.32 -19.17 -12.97
CA GLU A 278 9.64 -20.58 -13.18
C GLU A 278 8.31 -21.25 -13.53
N GLY A 279 8.13 -21.50 -14.82
CA GLY A 279 6.85 -21.86 -15.41
C GLY A 279 6.06 -20.63 -15.87
N ALA A 280 6.15 -20.33 -17.15
CA ALA A 280 5.07 -19.73 -17.90
C ALA A 280 3.82 -20.62 -17.80
N ILE A 281 3.01 -20.45 -16.76
CA ILE A 281 1.66 -21.03 -16.67
C ILE A 281 0.69 -20.00 -16.05
N ASN A 282 0.85 -18.72 -16.38
CA ASN A 282 -0.21 -17.73 -16.16
C ASN A 282 -1.08 -17.63 -17.42
N GLN A 283 -1.74 -18.73 -17.77
CA GLN A 283 -3.02 -18.66 -18.47
C GLN A 283 -4.11 -18.68 -17.40
N GLY A 284 -4.56 -17.51 -16.97
CA GLY A 284 -5.82 -17.30 -16.26
C GLY A 284 -6.01 -18.07 -14.95
N LEU A 285 -6.04 -17.35 -13.83
CA LEU A 285 -6.62 -17.83 -12.57
C LEU A 285 -8.15 -17.88 -12.65
N VAL A 286 -8.66 -18.60 -13.64
CA VAL A 286 -9.93 -19.32 -13.59
C VAL A 286 -9.49 -20.77 -13.53
N PRO A 287 -10.04 -21.64 -12.65
CA PRO A 287 -9.74 -23.06 -12.75
C PRO A 287 -10.02 -23.48 -14.19
N LYS A 288 -8.94 -23.71 -14.95
CA LYS A 288 -9.02 -24.05 -16.36
C LYS A 288 -9.39 -25.52 -16.43
N VAL A 289 -10.61 -25.82 -15.99
CA VAL A 289 -11.27 -27.06 -16.31
C VAL A 289 -11.48 -27.00 -17.82
N GLN A 290 -10.47 -27.42 -18.58
CA GLN A 290 -10.66 -27.78 -19.97
C GLN A 290 -11.52 -29.04 -19.94
N PHE A 291 -12.82 -28.85 -19.80
CA PHE A 291 -13.76 -29.86 -20.24
C PHE A 291 -13.50 -29.98 -21.74
N SER A 292 -12.73 -30.99 -22.14
CA SER A 292 -12.70 -31.41 -23.53
C SER A 292 -14.07 -31.99 -23.83
N LEU A 293 -15.03 -31.12 -24.13
CA LEU A 293 -16.41 -31.44 -24.52
C LEU A 293 -16.48 -31.99 -25.95
N GLN A 294 -15.35 -32.42 -26.51
CA GLN A 294 -15.33 -33.14 -27.76
C GLN A 294 -15.68 -34.59 -27.45
N LEU A 295 -16.96 -34.90 -27.58
CA LEU A 295 -17.45 -36.28 -27.56
C LEU A 295 -16.67 -37.07 -28.61
N SER A 296 -16.15 -38.23 -28.21
CA SER A 296 -15.59 -39.18 -29.17
C SER A 296 -16.65 -39.60 -30.18
N GLU A 297 -16.23 -40.07 -31.36
CA GLU A 297 -17.13 -40.56 -32.41
C GLU A 297 -18.15 -41.58 -31.85
N LYS A 298 -17.69 -42.42 -30.92
CA LYS A 298 -18.50 -43.42 -30.22
C LYS A 298 -19.54 -42.77 -29.29
N GLU A 299 -19.16 -41.80 -28.48
CA GLU A 299 -20.09 -41.10 -27.58
C GLU A 299 -21.12 -40.25 -28.35
N ARG A 300 -20.77 -39.76 -29.55
CA ARG A 300 -21.74 -39.08 -30.43
C ARG A 300 -22.81 -40.04 -30.95
N ILE A 301 -22.41 -41.24 -31.37
CA ILE A 301 -23.34 -42.28 -31.82
C ILE A 301 -24.22 -42.73 -30.66
N ASP A 302 -23.62 -42.96 -29.49
CA ASP A 302 -24.37 -43.39 -28.31
C ASP A 302 -25.35 -42.31 -27.85
N LYS A 303 -24.96 -41.03 -27.84
CA LYS A 303 -25.86 -39.91 -27.53
C LYS A 303 -27.03 -39.79 -28.52
N ALA A 304 -26.80 -40.04 -29.81
CA ALA A 304 -27.87 -40.01 -30.81
C ALA A 304 -28.87 -41.16 -30.65
N ASN A 305 -28.44 -42.28 -30.06
CA ASN A 305 -29.27 -43.45 -29.80
C ASN A 305 -29.95 -43.43 -28.42
N VAL A 306 -29.63 -42.46 -27.57
CA VAL A 306 -30.29 -42.27 -26.26
C VAL A 306 -31.66 -41.64 -26.50
N VAL A 307 -32.70 -42.46 -26.37
CA VAL A 307 -34.10 -42.00 -26.34
C VAL A 307 -34.38 -41.43 -24.95
N LEU A 308 -34.57 -40.12 -24.87
CA LEU A 308 -34.88 -39.46 -23.60
C LEU A 308 -36.34 -39.71 -23.20
N PRO A 309 -36.64 -40.00 -21.92
CA PRO A 309 -37.98 -40.46 -21.50
C PRO A 309 -39.12 -39.42 -21.67
N PHE A 310 -38.80 -38.17 -22.02
CA PHE A 310 -39.75 -37.05 -22.04
C PHE A 310 -39.77 -36.27 -23.36
N GLU A 311 -39.16 -36.79 -24.44
CA GLU A 311 -39.46 -36.27 -25.78
C GLU A 311 -40.91 -36.59 -26.11
N HIS A 312 -41.78 -35.63 -25.83
CA HIS A 312 -43.17 -35.65 -26.25
C HIS A 312 -43.21 -35.78 -27.78
N GLN A 313 -43.97 -36.76 -28.27
CA GLN A 313 -44.29 -36.95 -29.68
C GLN A 313 -45.19 -35.83 -30.20
N GLY A 314 -44.67 -34.60 -30.24
CA GLY A 314 -45.33 -33.42 -30.80
C GLY A 314 -44.94 -33.19 -32.26
N ASN A 315 -45.90 -32.84 -33.10
CA ASN A 315 -45.79 -32.67 -34.56
C ASN A 315 -44.89 -31.50 -35.04
N GLY A 316 -43.64 -31.39 -34.58
CA GLY A 316 -42.61 -30.55 -35.19
C GLY A 316 -42.89 -29.04 -35.24
N LYS A 317 -43.86 -28.52 -34.49
CA LYS A 317 -44.09 -27.07 -34.38
C LYS A 317 -43.24 -26.49 -33.23
N PRO A 318 -42.53 -25.37 -33.44
CA PRO A 318 -41.72 -24.76 -32.39
C PRO A 318 -42.62 -24.29 -31.24
N ILE A 319 -42.28 -24.71 -30.02
CA ILE A 319 -43.01 -24.36 -28.81
C ILE A 319 -42.70 -22.90 -28.47
N GLN A 320 -43.72 -22.05 -28.39
CA GLN A 320 -43.57 -20.72 -27.80
C GLN A 320 -43.58 -20.87 -26.28
N ILE A 321 -42.40 -20.83 -25.68
CA ILE A 321 -42.24 -20.79 -24.23
C ILE A 321 -42.42 -19.34 -23.79
N TYR A 322 -43.42 -19.09 -22.95
CA TYR A 322 -43.73 -17.77 -22.42
C TYR A 322 -42.68 -17.37 -21.36
N ASP A 323 -41.74 -16.50 -21.71
CA ASP A 323 -40.63 -16.05 -20.85
C ASP A 323 -40.92 -14.72 -20.11
N GLY A 324 -42.20 -14.33 -19.96
CA GLY A 324 -42.61 -13.17 -19.15
C GLY A 324 -42.08 -11.78 -19.57
N ARG A 325 -41.20 -11.68 -20.56
CA ARG A 325 -40.67 -10.44 -21.11
C ARG A 325 -41.43 -10.09 -22.39
N ARG A 326 -42.13 -8.95 -22.39
CA ARG A 326 -42.74 -8.40 -23.61
C ARG A 326 -41.63 -8.17 -24.64
N SER A 327 -41.59 -8.98 -25.69
CA SER A 327 -40.76 -8.73 -26.86
C SER A 327 -41.30 -7.50 -27.58
N LEU A 328 -40.53 -6.42 -27.55
CA LEU A 328 -40.75 -5.23 -28.38
C LEU A 328 -40.60 -5.61 -29.85
N VAL A 329 -41.72 -5.76 -30.55
CA VAL A 329 -41.80 -5.69 -32.00
C VAL A 329 -42.87 -4.68 -32.36
N ASP A 330 -42.46 -3.75 -33.23
CA ASP A 330 -43.17 -2.62 -33.81
C ASP A 330 -44.68 -2.80 -34.05
N GLY A 331 -45.43 -1.69 -33.86
CA GLY A 331 -46.56 -1.40 -34.74
C GLY A 331 -47.78 -0.72 -34.11
N LYS A 332 -47.72 0.61 -33.96
CA LYS A 332 -48.82 1.58 -34.17
C LYS A 332 -50.13 1.41 -33.38
N HIS A 333 -50.27 2.19 -32.29
CA HIS A 333 -51.20 3.34 -32.20
C HIS A 333 -51.23 3.88 -30.75
N GLU A 334 -50.77 5.13 -30.56
CA GLU A 334 -51.24 6.03 -29.50
C GLU A 334 -52.77 6.19 -29.64
N ARG A 335 -53.65 6.29 -28.63
CA ARG A 335 -53.69 7.09 -27.37
C ARG A 335 -55.09 6.77 -26.69
N PRO A 336 -55.59 7.43 -25.62
CA PRO A 336 -55.22 7.43 -24.19
C PRO A 336 -56.42 7.16 -23.21
N PHE A 337 -56.14 7.24 -21.89
CA PHE A 337 -57.03 7.53 -20.74
C PHE A 337 -57.90 6.44 -20.08
N ALA A 338 -57.57 6.23 -18.80
CA ALA A 338 -58.41 6.31 -17.58
C ALA A 338 -59.65 5.42 -17.34
N ALA A 339 -59.83 5.17 -16.04
CA ALA A 339 -61.05 4.80 -15.31
C ALA A 339 -61.32 3.31 -15.00
N VAL A 340 -61.22 3.04 -13.70
CA VAL A 340 -62.01 2.17 -12.81
C VAL A 340 -63.37 1.76 -13.38
N GLU A 341 -63.67 0.45 -13.41
CA GLU A 341 -64.79 -0.21 -12.68
C GLU A 341 -65.10 -1.62 -13.23
N ASN A 342 -65.07 -2.58 -12.30
CA ASN A 342 -66.09 -3.58 -12.00
C ASN A 342 -66.78 -4.42 -13.10
N VAL A 343 -66.53 -5.75 -12.96
CA VAL A 343 -67.55 -6.80 -12.66
C VAL A 343 -68.20 -7.59 -13.81
N GLN A 344 -68.13 -8.93 -13.63
CA GLN A 344 -69.04 -10.03 -14.06
C GLN A 344 -69.02 -10.52 -15.52
N THR A 345 -68.38 -11.69 -15.76
CA THR A 345 -68.90 -13.09 -15.79
C THR A 345 -69.52 -13.51 -17.12
N ASN A 346 -68.92 -14.50 -17.80
CA ASN A 346 -69.55 -15.81 -17.95
C ASN A 346 -68.63 -16.89 -18.55
N GLU A 347 -68.42 -17.91 -17.72
CA GLU A 347 -68.47 -19.35 -18.01
C GLU A 347 -67.51 -20.03 -19.00
N ASN A 348 -66.66 -20.84 -18.38
CA ASN A 348 -66.26 -22.21 -18.77
C ASN A 348 -65.20 -22.40 -19.86
N CYS A 349 -63.93 -22.23 -19.46
CA CYS A 349 -62.85 -23.12 -19.88
C CYS A 349 -61.90 -23.30 -18.69
N GLY A 350 -61.66 -24.55 -18.27
CA GLY A 350 -61.02 -24.91 -17.00
C GLY A 350 -59.58 -24.44 -16.86
N SER A 351 -59.39 -23.21 -16.37
CA SER A 351 -58.12 -22.72 -15.84
C SER A 351 -58.21 -22.72 -14.32
N GLY A 352 -57.39 -23.55 -13.66
CA GLY A 352 -57.25 -23.48 -12.20
C GLY A 352 -56.79 -22.09 -11.79
N GLU A 353 -57.56 -21.44 -10.94
CA GLU A 353 -57.23 -20.12 -10.40
C GLU A 353 -56.37 -20.31 -9.14
N ILE A 354 -55.16 -19.75 -9.14
CA ILE A 354 -54.29 -19.73 -7.95
C ILE A 354 -54.59 -18.44 -7.19
N ILE A 355 -55.29 -18.58 -6.07
CA ILE A 355 -55.59 -17.47 -5.16
C ILE A 355 -54.43 -17.34 -4.18
N TYR A 356 -53.71 -16.22 -4.25
CA TYR A 356 -52.66 -15.89 -3.29
C TYR A 356 -53.29 -15.18 -2.10
N TYR A 357 -53.37 -15.86 -0.96
CA TYR A 357 -53.56 -15.19 0.33
C TYR A 357 -52.19 -14.67 0.78
N ARG A 358 -52.12 -13.39 1.17
CA ARG A 358 -50.95 -12.83 1.85
C ARG A 358 -51.06 -13.20 3.33
N ASP A 359 -50.17 -14.06 3.81
CA ASP A 359 -50.13 -14.49 5.21
C ASP A 359 -49.44 -13.46 6.14
N SER A 360 -49.44 -12.17 5.79
CA SER A 360 -48.59 -11.15 6.45
C SER A 360 -49.33 -9.88 6.90
N ASP A 361 -50.63 -9.96 7.17
CA ASP A 361 -51.40 -8.83 7.75
C ASP A 361 -51.50 -8.90 9.29
N ASP A 362 -50.65 -9.72 9.95
CA ASP A 362 -50.62 -9.87 11.42
C ASP A 362 -49.25 -9.56 12.06
N GLU A 363 -48.34 -8.90 11.32
CA GLU A 363 -47.16 -8.27 11.95
C GLU A 363 -47.50 -6.84 12.35
N MET A 364 -47.66 -6.64 13.67
CA MET A 364 -47.62 -5.31 14.27
C MET A 364 -46.39 -4.56 13.76
N PRO A 365 -46.49 -3.25 13.44
CA PRO A 365 -45.29 -2.48 13.10
C PRO A 365 -44.34 -2.48 14.29
N ASP A 366 -43.17 -3.07 14.10
CA ASP A 366 -42.04 -2.98 15.03
C ASP A 366 -41.68 -1.50 15.19
N SER A 367 -41.95 -1.00 16.39
CA SER A 367 -41.69 0.37 16.83
C SER A 367 -40.25 0.45 17.35
N ASP A 368 -39.27 0.40 16.45
CA ASP A 368 -37.86 0.65 16.72
C ASP A 368 -37.40 2.06 16.27
N GLU A 369 -38.32 3.04 16.29
CA GLU A 369 -37.93 4.45 16.45
C GLU A 369 -37.28 4.62 17.83
N ASP A 370 -35.94 4.55 17.86
CA ASP A 370 -35.10 4.90 19.00
C ASP A 370 -35.41 6.34 19.46
N PRO A 371 -36.03 6.56 20.63
CA PRO A 371 -36.29 7.89 21.13
C PRO A 371 -35.17 8.26 22.08
N ASP A 372 -34.01 8.74 21.59
CA ASP A 372 -32.98 9.41 22.42
C ASP A 372 -31.92 10.14 21.56
N ASP A 373 -32.32 10.71 20.42
CA ASP A 373 -31.44 11.49 19.53
C ASP A 373 -31.37 13.00 19.90
N ASP A 374 -31.45 13.32 21.21
CA ASP A 374 -31.32 14.67 21.75
C ASP A 374 -30.54 14.68 23.09
N LEU A 375 -29.20 14.60 23.04
CA LEU A 375 -28.36 14.98 24.19
C LEU A 375 -27.32 16.02 23.79
N ASP A 376 -27.72 17.28 23.98
CA ASP A 376 -26.82 18.43 24.12
C ASP A 376 -26.06 18.35 25.46
N ILE A 377 -24.73 18.20 25.41
CA ILE A 377 -23.77 18.67 26.44
C ILE A 377 -22.54 19.28 25.77
#